data_AF-A0A0F8VS50-F1
#
_entry.id   AF-A0A0F8VS50-F1
#
_cell.length_a   1.000
_cell.length_b   1.000
_cell.length_c   1.000
_cell.angle_alpha   90.00
_cell.angle_beta   90.00
_cell.angle_gamma   90.00
#
_symmetry.space_group_name_H-M   'P 1'
#
loop_
_entity.id
_entity.type
_entity.pdbx_description
1 polymer ?
#
loop_
_entity_poly.entity_id
_entity_poly.type
_entity_poly.pdbx_seq_one_letter_code
_entity_poly.pdbx_strand_id
1 'polypeptide(L)'
;IAMFKFRMVENHTYAGVNSLDGAQEIQVAASVDAINFVTGQFTLAQDTREGGDVIIGVIDIAATVNANGAYAFHWDLAKALQTGINFNDVQMGIRIWYSV
;
A
#
# COMPACT_ATOMS: atom_id res chain seq x y z
N ILE A 1 13.00 2.31 -5.34
CA ILE A 1 11.58 2.59 -4.96
C ILE A 1 10.90 1.29 -4.48
N ALA A 2 9.73 1.40 -3.83
CA ALA A 2 8.92 0.25 -3.43
C ALA A 2 7.78 -0.05 -4.42
N MET A 3 7.29 -1.29 -4.38
CA MET A 3 6.12 -1.78 -5.10
C MET A 3 5.17 -2.50 -4.13
N PHE A 4 3.87 -2.26 -4.27
CA PHE A 4 2.79 -2.91 -3.53
C PHE A 4 1.84 -3.56 -4.51
N LYS A 5 1.80 -4.90 -4.53
CA LYS A 5 0.91 -5.71 -5.38
C LYS A 5 -0.18 -6.32 -4.49
N PHE A 6 -1.40 -6.32 -5.00
CA PHE A 6 -2.50 -7.13 -4.47
C PHE A 6 -3.31 -7.68 -5.64
N ARG A 7 -3.95 -8.83 -5.47
CA ARG A 7 -4.77 -9.44 -6.53
C ARG A 7 -6.19 -8.90 -6.51
N MET A 8 -6.77 -8.71 -5.34
CA MET A 8 -8.14 -8.23 -5.16
C MET A 8 -8.21 -7.29 -3.97
N VAL A 9 -9.05 -6.28 -4.06
CA VAL A 9 -9.43 -5.42 -2.94
C VAL A 9 -10.94 -5.50 -2.75
N GLU A 10 -11.40 -5.55 -1.51
CA GLU A 10 -12.83 -5.71 -1.23
C GLU A 10 -13.29 -5.01 0.05
N ASN A 11 -14.54 -4.56 0.00
CA ASN A 11 -15.27 -4.04 1.14
C ASN A 11 -16.14 -5.16 1.72
N HIS A 12 -15.51 -6.04 2.51
CA HIS A 12 -16.10 -7.33 2.88
C HIS A 12 -17.10 -7.27 4.05
N THR A 13 -17.05 -6.25 4.90
CA THR A 13 -17.75 -6.28 6.20
C THR A 13 -18.65 -5.08 6.48
N TYR A 14 -18.63 -4.05 5.64
CA TYR A 14 -19.38 -2.82 5.88
C TYR A 14 -20.53 -2.60 4.90
N ALA A 15 -21.72 -2.32 5.46
CA ALA A 15 -22.92 -2.00 4.69
C ALA A 15 -22.93 -0.51 4.27
N GLY A 16 -22.07 -0.16 3.31
CA GLY A 16 -21.97 1.17 2.72
C GLY A 16 -20.65 1.39 1.97
N VAL A 17 -20.40 2.62 1.54
CA VAL A 17 -19.13 2.99 0.88
C VAL A 17 -17.99 3.00 1.89
N ASN A 18 -16.82 2.49 1.48
CA ASN A 18 -15.61 2.49 2.29
C ASN A 18 -14.41 2.96 1.45
N SER A 19 -13.35 3.42 2.11
CA SER A 19 -12.11 3.90 1.50
C SER A 19 -11.01 3.98 2.56
N LEU A 20 -9.82 4.43 2.20
CA LEU A 20 -8.84 4.90 3.17
C LEU A 20 -9.32 6.14 3.93
N ASP A 21 -9.12 6.17 5.25
CA ASP A 21 -9.41 7.32 6.12
C ASP A 21 -8.17 8.21 6.26
N GLY A 22 -8.15 9.31 5.52
CA GLY A 22 -7.02 10.22 5.48
C GLY A 22 -5.88 9.74 4.57
N ALA A 23 -4.92 10.66 4.35
CA ALA A 23 -3.65 10.32 3.72
C ALA A 23 -2.83 9.43 4.65
N GLN A 24 -2.16 8.44 4.07
CA GLN A 24 -1.38 7.43 4.79
C GLN A 24 -0.38 6.79 3.85
N GLU A 25 0.54 5.98 4.37
CA GLU A 25 1.71 5.55 3.62
C GLU A 25 2.11 4.09 3.92
N ILE A 26 2.82 3.48 2.97
CA ILE A 26 3.67 2.33 3.24
C ILE A 26 5.08 2.83 3.47
N GLN A 27 5.67 2.43 4.59
CA GLN A 27 7.02 2.77 5.01
C GLN A 27 7.95 1.54 4.88
N VAL A 28 9.23 1.77 4.54
CA VAL A 28 10.28 0.74 4.39
C VAL A 28 11.18 0.59 5.63
N ALA A 29 11.13 1.57 6.51
CA ALA A 29 11.69 1.59 7.84
C ALA A 29 10.84 2.57 8.69
N ALA A 30 11.00 2.58 10.01
CA ALA A 30 10.26 3.51 10.86
C ALA A 30 10.43 4.95 10.36
N SER A 31 9.32 5.62 10.03
CA SER A 31 9.28 6.99 9.53
C SER A 31 10.03 7.23 8.20
N VAL A 32 10.18 6.18 7.39
CA VAL A 32 10.73 6.29 6.01
C VAL A 32 9.68 5.83 5.02
N ASP A 33 8.94 6.80 4.49
CA ASP A 33 7.90 6.60 3.50
C ASP A 33 8.46 6.01 2.20
N ALA A 34 7.69 5.10 1.61
CA ALA A 34 8.04 4.45 0.35
C ALA A 34 6.92 4.56 -0.70
N ILE A 35 5.65 4.58 -0.27
CA ILE A 35 4.48 4.80 -1.12
C ILE A 35 3.47 5.64 -0.33
N ASN A 36 3.08 6.79 -0.88
CA ASN A 36 2.04 7.63 -0.27
C ASN A 36 0.70 7.38 -0.94
N PHE A 37 -0.35 7.30 -0.14
CA PHE A 37 -1.73 7.21 -0.57
C PHE A 37 -2.48 8.49 -0.21
N VAL A 38 -3.52 8.79 -0.99
CA VAL A 38 -4.39 9.94 -0.75
C VAL A 38 -5.64 9.54 0.03
N THR A 39 -6.22 10.50 0.73
CA THR A 39 -7.55 10.34 1.36
C THR A 39 -8.57 9.82 0.35
N GLY A 40 -9.36 8.83 0.72
CA GLY A 40 -10.39 8.26 -0.16
C GLY A 40 -9.85 7.28 -1.21
N GLN A 41 -8.54 6.98 -1.24
CA GLN A 41 -8.03 5.94 -2.12
C GLN A 41 -8.66 4.58 -1.79
N PHE A 42 -8.80 3.73 -2.81
CA PHE A 42 -9.56 2.46 -2.74
C PHE A 42 -11.02 2.66 -2.29
N THR A 43 -11.70 3.68 -2.83
CA THR A 43 -13.14 3.82 -2.63
C THR A 43 -13.88 2.64 -3.26
N LEU A 44 -14.64 1.92 -2.43
CA LEU A 44 -15.38 0.72 -2.80
C LEU A 44 -16.83 0.87 -2.35
N ALA A 45 -17.76 0.46 -3.22
CA ALA A 45 -19.16 0.35 -2.84
C ALA A 45 -19.38 -0.84 -1.87
N GLN A 46 -20.60 -0.94 -1.33
CA GLN A 46 -20.99 -2.07 -0.48
C GLN A 46 -20.83 -3.39 -1.24
N ASP A 47 -20.38 -4.45 -0.55
CA ASP A 47 -20.26 -5.83 -1.06
C ASP A 47 -19.44 -5.97 -2.35
N THR A 48 -18.57 -4.98 -2.62
CA THR A 48 -17.80 -4.92 -3.87
C THR A 48 -16.43 -5.55 -3.69
N ARG A 49 -16.01 -6.29 -4.72
CA ARG A 49 -14.67 -6.87 -4.88
C ARG A 49 -14.12 -6.49 -6.26
N GLU A 50 -12.99 -5.79 -6.28
CA GLU A 50 -12.36 -5.30 -7.49
C GLU A 50 -11.00 -5.95 -7.72
N GLY A 51 -10.63 -6.09 -9.00
CA GLY A 51 -9.32 -6.57 -9.41
C GLY A 51 -8.23 -5.57 -9.02
N GLY A 52 -7.14 -6.08 -8.45
CA GLY A 52 -5.97 -5.29 -8.08
C GLY A 52 -4.85 -5.37 -9.10
N ASP A 53 -3.97 -4.36 -9.06
CA ASP A 53 -2.69 -4.41 -9.76
C ASP A 53 -1.52 -3.91 -8.90
N VAL A 54 -0.33 -3.77 -9.51
CA VAL A 54 0.85 -3.25 -8.84
C VAL A 54 0.80 -1.73 -8.74
N ILE A 55 0.95 -1.23 -7.52
CA ILE A 55 1.23 0.17 -7.24
C ILE A 55 2.74 0.32 -7.11
N ILE A 56 3.27 1.30 -7.83
CA ILE A 56 4.70 1.58 -7.89
C ILE A 56 4.90 2.96 -7.27
N GLY A 57 5.66 3.01 -6.17
CA GLY A 57 5.99 4.26 -5.50
C GLY A 57 6.86 5.17 -6.36
N VAL A 58 6.85 6.46 -6.01
CA VAL A 58 7.72 7.47 -6.64
C VAL A 58 8.82 7.97 -5.70
N ILE A 59 8.76 7.60 -4.42
CA ILE A 59 9.73 8.01 -3.40
C ILE A 59 10.99 7.17 -3.55
N ASP A 60 12.12 7.83 -3.76
CA ASP A 60 13.40 7.15 -3.73
C ASP A 60 13.76 6.79 -2.29
N ILE A 61 14.01 5.50 -2.09
CA ILE A 61 14.34 4.90 -0.80
C ILE A 61 15.80 4.40 -0.78
N ALA A 62 16.61 4.76 -1.77
CA ALA A 62 17.99 4.30 -1.88
C ALA A 62 18.86 4.72 -0.69
N ALA A 63 18.54 5.81 0.01
CA ALA A 63 19.25 6.19 1.23
C ALA A 63 19.12 5.15 2.36
N THR A 64 18.00 4.44 2.41
CA THR A 64 17.70 3.41 3.42
C THR A 64 17.96 2.00 2.89
N VAL A 65 17.57 1.74 1.64
CA VAL A 65 17.75 0.47 0.93
C VAL A 65 19.00 0.56 0.07
N ASN A 66 20.17 0.53 0.71
CA ASN A 66 21.49 0.69 0.06
C ASN A 66 22.41 -0.53 0.17
N ALA A 67 21.97 -1.62 0.80
CA ALA A 67 22.78 -2.78 1.03
C ALA A 67 21.93 -4.05 1.06
N ASN A 68 22.59 -5.21 1.10
CA ASN A 68 21.91 -6.45 1.39
C ASN A 68 21.39 -6.41 2.83
N GLY A 69 20.10 -6.70 3.02
CA GLY A 69 19.47 -6.65 4.31
C GLY A 69 18.00 -7.07 4.27
N ALA A 70 17.44 -7.29 5.45
CA ALA A 70 16.01 -7.44 5.62
C ALA A 70 15.38 -6.05 5.80
N TYR A 71 14.42 -5.73 4.95
CA TYR A 71 13.65 -4.48 5.01
C TYR A 71 12.20 -4.84 5.31
N ALA A 72 11.66 -4.25 6.37
CA ALA A 72 10.29 -4.51 6.80
C ALA A 72 9.37 -3.40 6.27
N PHE A 73 8.51 -3.78 5.33
CA PHE A 73 7.44 -2.90 4.90
C PHE A 73 6.31 -2.91 5.93
N HIS A 74 5.80 -1.73 6.26
CA HIS A 74 4.60 -1.59 7.09
C HIS A 74 3.72 -0.47 6.54
N TRP A 75 2.41 -0.64 6.69
CA TRP A 75 1.44 0.38 6.33
C TRP A 75 1.18 1.22 7.58
N ASP A 76 1.58 2.50 7.58
CA ASP A 76 1.33 3.41 8.69
C ASP A 76 -0.16 3.80 8.74
N LEU A 77 -0.70 3.92 9.96
CA LEU A 77 -2.13 4.05 10.28
C LEU A 77 -3.00 2.85 9.87
N ALA A 78 -2.84 2.33 8.65
CA ALA A 78 -3.60 1.22 8.05
C ALA A 78 -5.12 1.37 8.28
N LYS A 79 -5.62 2.59 8.09
CA LYS A 79 -6.95 2.99 8.56
C LYS A 79 -7.95 3.08 7.42
N ALA A 80 -9.02 2.31 7.54
CA ALA A 80 -10.20 2.44 6.69
C ALA A 80 -11.17 3.48 7.26
N LEU A 81 -11.97 4.11 6.39
CA LEU A 81 -13.04 5.03 6.76
C LEU A 81 -14.11 4.33 7.61
N GLN A 82 -14.28 3.02 7.39
CA GLN A 82 -15.23 2.17 8.07
C GLN A 82 -14.50 1.00 8.76
N THR A 83 -15.15 -0.16 8.89
CA THR A 83 -14.64 -1.29 9.68
C THR A 83 -13.33 -1.89 9.15
N GLY A 84 -13.11 -1.90 7.83
CA GLY A 84 -11.87 -2.41 7.24
C GLY A 84 -11.97 -2.61 5.73
N ILE A 85 -10.82 -2.68 5.05
CA ILE A 85 -10.70 -3.02 3.64
C ILE A 85 -9.75 -4.22 3.54
N ASN A 86 -10.16 -5.24 2.80
CA ASN A 86 -9.34 -6.44 2.63
C ASN A 86 -8.54 -6.36 1.34
N PHE A 87 -7.21 -6.44 1.46
CA PHE A 87 -6.31 -6.67 0.33
C PHE A 87 -5.94 -8.16 0.32
N ASN A 88 -6.22 -8.83 -0.79
CA ASN A 88 -5.99 -10.26 -0.93
C ASN A 88 -4.74 -10.53 -1.77
N ASP A 89 -3.97 -11.54 -1.34
CA ASP A 89 -2.75 -12.00 -2.00
C ASP A 89 -1.76 -10.85 -2.21
N VAL A 90 -1.36 -10.25 -1.09
CA VAL A 90 -0.46 -9.09 -1.05
C VAL A 90 0.99 -9.53 -1.23
N GLN A 91 1.73 -8.80 -2.07
CA GLN A 91 3.17 -8.91 -2.19
C GLN A 91 3.83 -7.52 -2.20
N MET A 92 4.90 -7.38 -1.41
CA MET A 92 5.77 -6.22 -1.44
C MET A 92 7.02 -6.49 -2.29
N GLY A 93 7.57 -5.46 -2.92
CA GLY A 93 8.79 -5.57 -3.71
C GLY A 93 9.60 -4.28 -3.73
N ILE A 94 10.89 -4.41 -4.07
CA ILE A 94 11.79 -3.28 -4.31
C ILE A 94 12.14 -3.27 -5.80
N ARG A 95 11.99 -2.10 -6.44
CA ARG A 95 12.48 -1.88 -7.81
C ARG A 95 13.75 -1.05 -7.74
N ILE A 96 14.81 -1.61 -8.30
CA ILE A 96 16.16 -1.04 -8.36
C ILE A 96 16.44 -0.67 -9.81
N TRP A 97 16.74 0.60 -10.07
CA TRP A 97 17.36 1.00 -11.32
C TRP A 97 18.86 0.85 -11.17
N TYR A 98 19.50 0.28 -12.17
CA TYR A 98 20.94 0.16 -12.23
C TYR A 98 21.42 0.61 -13.61
N SER A 99 22.62 1.19 -13.65
CA SER A 99 23.38 1.44 -14.86
C SER A 99 24.68 0.62 -14.77
N VAL A 100 25.14 0.11 -15.90
CA VAL A 100 26.43 -0.58 -16.03
C VAL A 100 27.46 0.38 -16.57
#